data_AF-A0A949NF15-F1
#
_entry.id   AF-A0A949NF15-F1
#
_cell.length_a   1.000
_cell.length_b   1.000
_cell.length_c   1.000
_cell.angle_alpha   90.00
_cell.angle_beta   90.00
_cell.angle_gamma   90.00
#
_symmetry.space_group_name_H-M   'P 1'
#
loop_
_entity.id
_entity.type
_entity.pdbx_description
1 polymer ?
#
loop_
_entity_poly.entity_id
_entity_poly.type
_entity_poly.pdbx_seq_one_letter_code
_entity_poly.pdbx_strand_id
1 'polypeptide(L)'
;MAMMDYISGNGVFGVKGDFRDGPASWKDYVVLLCRIFLAAFFIYAAFQKAGKPLMFADEIRMYKVLGIGPLLYIMAIVLPWIEIICSISLLTGFFMRGSAFIFVVLNVVFIGVVIYRTFDIMNGEGTPFLDVYFDCGCGFGATYAWKKILEDAVFLLSALIIYFAPSYRFALGRRN
;
A
#
# COMPACT_ATOMS: atom_id res chain seq x y z
N MET A 1 -11.34 42.68 -25.56
CA MET A 1 -10.29 42.12 -26.43
C MET A 1 -8.95 42.65 -25.90
N ALA A 2 -8.21 42.06 -24.97
CA ALA A 2 -8.12 40.70 -24.46
C ALA A 2 -7.60 40.71 -23.00
N MET A 3 -8.47 40.61 -21.98
CA MET A 3 -8.05 40.49 -20.57
C MET A 3 -9.07 39.77 -19.67
N MET A 4 -10.03 39.03 -20.23
CA MET A 4 -11.04 38.28 -19.44
C MET A 4 -11.12 36.78 -19.77
N ASP A 5 -10.31 36.26 -20.69
CA ASP A 5 -10.30 34.82 -21.02
C ASP A 5 -9.24 34.01 -20.25
N TYR A 6 -8.54 34.60 -19.27
CA TYR A 6 -7.39 33.96 -18.58
C TYR A 6 -7.75 33.33 -17.20
N ILE A 7 -9.01 33.37 -16.76
CA ILE A 7 -9.45 32.89 -15.43
C ILE A 7 -10.46 31.73 -15.55
N SER A 8 -10.30 30.83 -16.52
CA SER A 8 -11.10 29.60 -16.58
C SER A 8 -10.23 28.38 -16.88
N GLY A 9 -9.87 27.64 -15.84
CA GLY A 9 -9.74 26.19 -15.95
C GLY A 9 -8.34 25.57 -16.05
N ASN A 10 -7.33 26.09 -15.35
CA ASN A 10 -6.14 25.27 -15.03
C ASN A 10 -6.46 24.29 -13.88
N GLY A 11 -7.08 23.17 -14.24
CA GLY A 11 -7.17 21.97 -13.40
C GLY A 11 -6.11 20.96 -13.83
N VAL A 12 -4.91 21.06 -13.26
CA VAL A 12 -3.93 19.96 -13.25
C VAL A 12 -4.65 18.73 -12.68
N PHE A 13 -4.71 17.62 -13.42
CA PHE A 13 -5.60 16.44 -13.26
C PHE A 13 -6.91 16.48 -14.07
N GLY A 14 -6.76 16.45 -15.40
CA GLY A 14 -7.81 16.05 -16.36
C GLY A 14 -8.17 14.57 -16.21
N VAL A 15 -8.87 14.23 -15.13
CA VAL A 15 -9.49 12.92 -14.94
C VAL A 15 -10.92 13.03 -15.46
N LYS A 16 -11.12 12.77 -16.76
CA LYS A 16 -12.45 12.57 -17.33
C LYS A 16 -13.10 11.41 -16.58
N GLY A 17 -13.98 11.73 -15.62
CA GLY A 17 -14.89 10.76 -15.05
C GLY A 17 -15.89 10.40 -16.14
N ASP A 18 -15.62 9.30 -16.84
CA ASP A 18 -16.60 8.69 -17.73
C ASP A 18 -17.72 8.13 -16.84
N PHE A 19 -18.75 8.94 -16.60
CA PHE A 19 -19.97 8.50 -15.93
C PHE A 19 -20.71 7.59 -16.92
N ARG A 20 -20.25 6.34 -17.00
CA ARG A 20 -20.82 5.34 -17.90
C ARG A 20 -22.14 4.86 -17.32
N ASP A 21 -23.25 5.35 -17.85
CA ASP A 21 -24.63 4.95 -17.53
C ASP A 21 -25.00 3.52 -18.01
N GLY A 22 -24.03 2.62 -18.18
CA GLY A 22 -24.25 1.20 -18.54
C GLY A 22 -24.36 0.27 -17.33
N PRO A 23 -24.69 -1.02 -17.48
CA PRO A 23 -24.59 -2.01 -16.39
C PRO A 23 -23.13 -2.17 -15.93
N ALA A 24 -22.91 -2.52 -14.66
CA ALA A 24 -21.57 -2.72 -14.12
C ALA A 24 -20.86 -3.85 -14.88
N SER A 25 -19.65 -3.58 -15.37
CA SER A 25 -18.84 -4.61 -16.02
C SER A 25 -18.19 -5.49 -14.96
N TRP A 26 -17.84 -6.73 -15.29
CA TRP A 26 -17.06 -7.60 -14.40
C TRP A 26 -15.78 -6.94 -13.89
N LYS A 27 -15.19 -6.04 -14.70
CA LYS A 27 -14.02 -5.23 -14.33
C LYS A 27 -14.28 -4.30 -13.13
N ASP A 28 -15.48 -3.73 -13.03
CA ASP A 28 -15.86 -2.84 -11.92
C ASP A 28 -15.93 -3.62 -10.60
N TYR A 29 -16.44 -4.85 -10.66
CA TYR A 29 -16.49 -5.75 -9.50
C TYR A 29 -15.10 -6.21 -9.08
N VAL A 30 -14.20 -6.50 -10.03
CA VAL A 30 -12.80 -6.84 -9.72
C VAL A 30 -12.11 -5.68 -9.01
N VAL A 31 -12.24 -4.46 -9.51
CA VAL A 31 -11.66 -3.27 -8.86
C VAL A 31 -12.26 -3.06 -7.46
N LEU A 32 -13.57 -3.24 -7.30
CA LEU A 32 -14.23 -3.14 -6.00
C LEU A 32 -13.70 -4.19 -5.02
N LEU A 33 -13.57 -5.45 -5.46
CA LEU A 33 -13.05 -6.54 -4.64
C LEU A 33 -11.60 -6.28 -4.23
N CYS A 34 -10.73 -5.87 -5.16
CA CYS A 34 -9.36 -5.48 -4.87
C CYS A 34 -9.29 -4.35 -3.84
N ARG A 35 -10.17 -3.34 -3.95
CA ARG A 35 -10.23 -2.22 -2.97
C ARG A 35 -10.59 -2.71 -1.57
N ILE A 36 -11.65 -3.49 -1.44
CA ILE A 36 -12.12 -3.99 -0.15
C ILE A 36 -11.07 -4.91 0.46
N PHE A 37 -10.52 -5.84 -0.33
CA PHE A 37 -9.49 -6.77 0.10
C PHE A 37 -8.23 -6.04 0.60
N LEU A 38 -7.67 -5.14 -0.22
CA LEU A 38 -6.46 -4.41 0.11
C LEU A 38 -6.66 -3.53 1.35
N ALA A 39 -7.78 -2.79 1.42
CA ALA A 39 -8.05 -1.92 2.55
C ALA A 39 -8.30 -2.70 3.85
N ALA A 40 -9.05 -3.79 3.81
CA ALA A 40 -9.29 -4.62 5.00
C ALA A 40 -7.97 -5.19 5.55
N PHE A 41 -7.10 -5.69 4.66
CA PHE A 41 -5.82 -6.25 5.06
C PHE A 41 -4.89 -5.20 5.69
N PHE A 42 -4.72 -4.05 5.02
CA PHE A 42 -3.83 -2.99 5.53
C PHE A 42 -4.38 -2.32 6.79
N ILE A 43 -5.70 -2.20 6.96
CA ILE A 43 -6.29 -1.76 8.24
C ILE A 43 -5.91 -2.72 9.36
N TYR A 44 -6.11 -4.03 9.15
CA TYR A 44 -5.79 -5.04 10.14
C TYR A 44 -4.29 -5.03 10.50
N ALA A 45 -3.42 -5.02 9.49
CA ALA A 45 -1.97 -4.99 9.70
C ALA A 45 -1.52 -3.71 10.43
N ALA A 46 -2.07 -2.55 10.06
CA ALA A 46 -1.74 -1.28 10.70
C ALA A 46 -2.19 -1.23 12.15
N PHE A 47 -3.34 -1.81 12.51
CA PHE A 47 -3.78 -1.91 13.90
C PHE A 47 -2.81 -2.74 14.75
N GLN A 48 -2.29 -3.84 14.21
CA GLN A 48 -1.30 -4.65 14.91
C GLN A 48 -0.01 -3.87 15.17
N LYS A 49 0.48 -3.11 14.17
CA LYS A 49 1.67 -2.26 14.30
C LYS A 49 1.45 -1.09 15.27
N ALA A 50 0.30 -0.42 15.18
CA ALA A 50 -0.04 0.72 16.01
C ALA A 50 -0.26 0.34 17.49
N GLY A 51 -0.71 -0.89 17.77
CA GLY A 51 -0.88 -1.39 19.14
C GLY A 51 0.44 -1.58 19.90
N LYS A 52 1.55 -1.85 19.20
CA LYS A 52 2.86 -2.11 19.80
C LYS A 52 4.00 -1.48 18.97
N PRO A 53 4.10 -0.13 18.96
CA PRO A 53 5.07 0.57 18.11
C PRO A 53 6.53 0.26 18.46
N LEU A 54 6.82 -0.11 19.71
CA LEU A 54 8.17 -0.49 20.14
C LEU A 54 8.60 -1.85 19.57
N MET A 55 7.69 -2.83 19.53
CA MET A 55 7.96 -4.13 18.91
C MET A 55 8.17 -3.98 17.40
N PHE A 56 7.33 -3.18 16.75
CA PHE A 56 7.46 -2.89 15.32
C PHE A 56 8.77 -2.16 15.00
N ALA A 57 9.23 -1.27 15.87
CA ALA A 57 10.54 -0.64 15.74
C ALA A 57 11.68 -1.68 15.79
N ASP A 58 11.61 -2.66 16.71
CA ASP A 58 12.61 -3.72 16.79
C ASP A 58 12.56 -4.67 15.57
N GLU A 59 11.38 -4.95 15.03
CA GLU A 59 11.22 -5.68 13.76
C GLU A 59 11.85 -4.90 12.59
N ILE A 60 11.66 -3.58 12.50
CA ILE A 60 12.33 -2.72 11.50
C ILE A 60 13.86 -2.79 11.65
N ARG A 61 14.38 -2.86 12.88
CA ARG A 61 15.83 -2.99 13.13
C ARG A 61 16.40 -4.29 12.57
N MET A 62 15.64 -5.37 12.61
CA MET A 62 16.10 -6.67 12.12
C MET A 62 16.44 -6.66 10.63
N TYR A 63 15.83 -5.75 9.86
CA TYR A 63 16.14 -5.57 8.45
C TYR A 63 17.54 -4.96 8.19
N LYS A 64 18.18 -4.36 9.21
CA LYS A 64 19.48 -3.67 9.10
C LYS A 64 19.55 -2.55 8.04
N VAL A 65 18.40 -2.10 7.52
CA VAL A 65 18.30 -1.02 6.52
C VAL A 65 18.40 0.36 7.19
N LEU A 66 17.84 0.48 8.40
CA LEU A 66 17.88 1.70 9.20
C LEU A 66 18.73 1.49 10.44
N GLY A 67 19.64 2.43 10.71
CA GLY A 67 20.42 2.46 11.95
C GLY A 67 19.56 2.80 13.17
N ILE A 68 20.11 2.57 14.36
CA ILE A 68 19.48 2.98 15.61
C ILE A 68 19.47 4.52 15.66
N GLY A 69 18.28 5.12 15.58
CA GLY A 69 18.12 6.57 15.63
C GLY A 69 16.66 7.03 15.60
N PRO A 70 16.42 8.34 15.67
CA PRO A 70 15.06 8.91 15.71
C PRO A 70 14.19 8.50 14.52
N LEU A 71 14.79 8.39 13.34
CA LEU A 71 14.08 8.07 12.09
C LEU A 71 13.39 6.70 12.15
N LEU A 72 14.01 5.71 12.79
CA LEU A 72 13.45 4.37 12.96
C LEU A 72 12.16 4.40 13.78
N TYR A 73 12.16 5.11 14.90
CA TYR A 73 10.99 5.24 15.76
C TYR A 73 9.90 6.10 15.13
N ILE A 74 10.27 7.17 14.43
CA ILE A 74 9.33 8.00 13.68
C ILE A 74 8.62 7.16 12.62
N MET A 75 9.35 6.36 11.84
CA MET A 75 8.75 5.46 10.85
C MET A 75 7.83 4.42 11.49
N ALA A 76 8.25 3.82 12.62
CA ALA A 76 7.43 2.86 13.34
C ALA A 76 6.09 3.44 13.81
N ILE A 77 6.05 4.74 14.14
CA ILE A 77 4.83 5.43 14.56
C ILE A 77 4.01 5.90 13.35
N VAL A 78 4.65 6.53 12.37
CA VAL A 78 3.97 7.22 11.27
C VAL A 78 3.41 6.25 10.23
N LEU A 79 4.14 5.17 9.92
CA LEU A 79 3.78 4.24 8.85
C LEU A 79 2.40 3.57 9.06
N PRO A 80 2.06 3.08 10.27
CA PRO A 80 0.71 2.55 10.54
C PRO A 80 -0.41 3.57 10.30
N TRP A 81 -0.21 4.86 10.64
CA TRP A 81 -1.21 5.90 10.39
C TRP A 81 -1.41 6.16 8.90
N ILE A 82 -0.33 6.16 8.12
CA ILE A 82 -0.40 6.28 6.66
C ILE A 82 -1.19 5.10 6.07
N GLU A 83 -0.92 3.88 6.52
CA GLU A 83 -1.64 2.67 6.08
C GLU A 83 -3.16 2.75 6.37
N ILE A 84 -3.55 3.23 7.56
CA ILE A 84 -4.96 3.39 7.94
C ILE A 84 -5.64 4.46 7.07
N ILE A 85 -5.03 5.64 6.93
CA ILE A 85 -5.60 6.76 6.17
C ILE A 85 -5.78 6.37 4.69
N CYS A 86 -4.80 5.70 4.09
CA CYS A 86 -4.87 5.23 2.71
C CYS A 86 -5.93 4.14 2.53
N SER A 87 -6.05 3.22 3.49
CA SER A 87 -7.06 2.15 3.44
C SER A 87 -8.49 2.69 3.55
N ILE A 88 -8.74 3.61 4.49
CA ILE A 88 -10.05 4.27 4.64
C ILE A 88 -10.38 5.07 3.37
N SER A 89 -9.39 5.75 2.79
CA SER A 89 -9.55 6.49 1.54
C SER A 89 -9.89 5.57 0.35
N LEU A 90 -9.35 4.36 0.33
CA LEU A 90 -9.68 3.32 -0.65
C LEU A 90 -11.09 2.73 -0.44
N LEU A 91 -11.54 2.56 0.79
CA LEU A 91 -12.91 2.11 1.08
C LEU A 91 -13.95 3.17 0.72
N THR A 92 -13.75 4.40 1.18
CA THR A 92 -14.70 5.52 0.97
C THR A 92 -14.71 6.03 -0.48
N GLY A 93 -13.59 5.88 -1.18
CA GLY A 93 -13.46 6.29 -2.58
C GLY A 93 -13.14 7.77 -2.79
N PHE A 94 -12.68 8.50 -1.76
CA PHE A 94 -12.38 9.94 -1.85
C PHE A 94 -11.05 10.23 -2.56
N PHE A 95 -9.95 9.56 -2.17
CA PHE A 95 -8.61 9.73 -2.76
C PHE A 95 -8.01 8.41 -3.25
N MET A 96 -8.73 7.69 -4.12
CA MET A 96 -8.32 6.35 -4.55
C MET A 96 -6.99 6.31 -5.27
N ARG A 97 -6.75 7.18 -6.25
CA ARG A 97 -5.50 7.17 -7.03
C ARG A 97 -4.28 7.50 -6.17
N GLY A 98 -4.41 8.48 -5.28
CA GLY A 98 -3.35 8.84 -4.33
C GLY A 98 -3.06 7.71 -3.35
N SER A 99 -4.11 7.11 -2.77
CA SER A 99 -3.96 6.01 -1.81
C SER A 99 -3.39 4.75 -2.46
N ALA A 100 -3.84 4.42 -3.68
CA ALA A 100 -3.29 3.30 -4.45
C ALA A 100 -1.81 3.53 -4.80
N PHE A 101 -1.43 4.75 -5.18
CA PHE A 101 -0.03 5.08 -5.44
C PHE A 101 0.83 4.93 -4.18
N ILE A 102 0.36 5.41 -3.03
CA ILE A 102 1.06 5.24 -1.74
C ILE A 102 1.22 3.74 -1.44
N PHE A 103 0.19 2.92 -1.64
CA PHE A 103 0.33 1.47 -1.45
C PHE A 103 1.27 0.81 -2.44
N VAL A 104 1.31 1.23 -3.71
CA VAL A 104 2.31 0.74 -4.66
C VAL A 104 3.72 1.03 -4.14
N VAL A 105 3.99 2.26 -3.73
CA VAL A 105 5.31 2.66 -3.19
C VAL A 105 5.65 1.88 -1.91
N LEU A 106 4.73 1.82 -0.95
CA LEU A 106 4.94 1.10 0.31
C LEU A 106 5.20 -0.39 0.09
N ASN A 107 4.41 -1.06 -0.75
CA ASN A 107 4.61 -2.48 -1.04
C ASN A 107 5.92 -2.74 -1.78
N VAL A 108 6.31 -1.88 -2.75
CA VAL A 108 7.60 -2.01 -3.44
C VAL A 108 8.77 -1.89 -2.47
N VAL A 109 8.71 -0.92 -1.55
CA VAL A 109 9.73 -0.76 -0.52
C VAL A 109 9.77 -1.99 0.39
N PHE A 110 8.62 -2.48 0.84
CA PHE A 110 8.53 -3.61 1.75
C PHE A 110 9.08 -4.90 1.11
N ILE A 111 8.69 -5.19 -0.14
CA ILE A 111 9.24 -6.29 -0.94
C ILE A 111 10.75 -6.17 -1.07
N GLY A 112 11.26 -4.97 -1.41
CA GLY A 112 12.70 -4.73 -1.56
C GLY A 112 13.48 -4.98 -0.27
N VAL A 113 12.92 -4.55 0.86
CA VAL A 113 13.52 -4.72 2.20
C VAL A 113 13.50 -6.20 2.64
N VAL A 114 12.41 -6.93 2.39
CA VAL A 114 12.30 -8.38 2.62
C VAL A 114 13.30 -9.15 1.77
N ILE A 115 13.41 -8.82 0.48
CA ILE A 115 14.38 -9.45 -0.43
C ILE A 115 15.81 -9.18 0.04
N TYR A 116 16.14 -7.93 0.37
CA TYR A 116 17.47 -7.57 0.88
C TYR A 116 17.84 -8.37 2.13
N ARG A 117 16.92 -8.46 3.10
CA ARG A 117 17.15 -9.24 4.32
C ARG A 117 17.27 -10.74 4.05
N THR A 118 16.49 -11.26 3.11
CA THR A 118 16.57 -12.66 2.70
C THR A 118 17.95 -12.97 2.10
N PHE A 119 18.48 -12.11 1.24
CA PHE A 119 19.84 -12.26 0.70
C PHE A 119 20.93 -12.14 1.77
N ASP A 120 20.78 -11.25 2.76
CA ASP A 120 21.71 -11.16 3.91
C ASP A 120 21.79 -12.48 4.67
N ILE A 121 20.63 -13.10 4.95
CA ILE A 121 20.55 -14.39 5.67
C ILE A 121 21.12 -15.52 4.80
N MET A 122 20.76 -15.58 3.52
CA MET A 122 21.28 -16.61 2.59
C MET A 122 22.80 -16.59 2.50
N ASN A 123 23.41 -15.40 2.42
CA ASN A 123 24.87 -15.26 2.33
C ASN A 123 25.57 -15.49 3.67
N GLY A 124 24.92 -15.15 4.80
CA GLY A 124 25.49 -15.30 6.13
C GLY A 124 25.41 -16.73 6.67
N GLU A 125 24.29 -17.40 6.48
CA GLU A 125 23.98 -18.71 7.08
C GLU A 125 24.01 -19.86 6.06
N GLY A 126 24.07 -19.56 4.75
CA GLY A 126 24.06 -20.57 3.70
C GLY A 126 22.72 -21.30 3.53
N THR A 127 21.64 -20.75 4.10
CA THR A 127 20.31 -21.34 4.03
C THR A 127 19.70 -21.16 2.63
N PRO A 128 18.98 -22.18 2.11
CA PRO A 128 18.28 -22.05 0.83
C PRO A 128 17.11 -21.06 0.97
N PHE A 129 16.80 -20.34 -0.12
CA PHE A 129 15.76 -19.29 -0.14
C PHE A 129 14.39 -19.75 0.43
N LEU A 130 14.02 -21.02 0.21
CA LEU A 130 12.74 -21.55 0.66
C LEU A 130 12.64 -21.74 2.19
N ASP A 131 13.77 -21.81 2.89
CA ASP A 131 13.84 -22.11 4.32
C ASP A 131 14.20 -20.88 5.17
N VAL A 132 14.32 -19.71 4.54
CA VAL A 132 14.58 -18.46 5.27
C VAL A 132 13.35 -18.07 6.08
N TYR A 133 13.47 -18.15 7.40
CA TYR A 133 12.40 -17.90 8.37
C TYR A 133 12.75 -16.72 9.27
N PHE A 134 11.98 -15.63 9.19
CA PHE A 134 12.15 -14.47 10.06
C PHE A 134 10.84 -13.68 10.23
N ASP A 135 10.81 -12.79 11.21
CA ASP A 135 9.69 -11.87 11.41
C ASP A 135 9.83 -10.65 10.49
N CYS A 136 8.92 -10.60 9.51
CA CYS A 136 8.83 -9.49 8.57
C CYS A 136 8.19 -8.22 9.17
N GLY A 137 7.66 -8.27 10.38
CA GLY A 137 7.14 -7.11 11.10
C GLY A 137 5.81 -6.56 10.59
N CYS A 138 5.02 -7.39 9.91
CA CYS A 138 3.64 -7.06 9.53
C CYS A 138 2.61 -7.43 10.61
N GLY A 139 3.05 -7.85 11.81
CA GLY A 139 2.16 -8.24 12.92
C GLY A 139 1.59 -9.66 12.84
N PHE A 140 2.03 -10.46 11.86
CA PHE A 140 1.63 -11.86 11.67
C PHE A 140 2.66 -12.87 12.22
N GLY A 141 3.69 -12.38 12.93
CA GLY A 141 4.78 -13.16 13.47
C GLY A 141 5.78 -13.65 12.41
N ALA A 142 6.75 -14.45 12.87
CA ALA A 142 7.75 -15.05 12.02
C ALA A 142 7.13 -16.03 11.00
N THR A 143 7.55 -15.90 9.74
CA THR A 143 7.05 -16.73 8.63
C THR A 143 8.17 -16.95 7.60
N TYR A 144 7.91 -17.83 6.63
CA TYR A 144 8.84 -18.05 5.51
C TYR A 144 8.86 -16.85 4.55
N ALA A 145 10.06 -16.42 4.16
CA ALA A 145 10.29 -15.26 3.30
C ALA A 145 9.56 -15.36 1.95
N TRP A 146 9.58 -16.54 1.31
CA TRP A 146 8.93 -16.75 0.01
C TRP A 146 7.41 -16.53 0.07
N LYS A 147 6.77 -16.94 1.18
CA LYS A 147 5.33 -16.76 1.38
C LYS A 147 5.01 -15.27 1.49
N LYS A 148 5.84 -14.52 2.21
CA LYS A 148 5.67 -13.07 2.38
C LYS A 148 5.85 -12.30 1.08
N ILE A 149 6.89 -12.63 0.31
CA ILE A 149 7.10 -12.04 -1.01
C ILE A 149 5.89 -12.29 -1.93
N LEU A 150 5.29 -13.48 -1.86
CA LEU A 150 4.08 -13.79 -2.61
C LEU A 150 2.86 -12.98 -2.14
N GLU A 151 2.64 -12.89 -0.81
CA GLU A 151 1.57 -12.06 -0.23
C GLU A 151 1.71 -10.58 -0.65
N ASP A 152 2.91 -10.02 -0.53
CA ASP A 152 3.20 -8.64 -0.91
C ASP A 152 3.06 -8.40 -2.42
N ALA A 153 3.42 -9.38 -3.25
CA ALA A 153 3.20 -9.32 -4.69
C ALA A 153 1.71 -9.26 -5.05
N VAL A 154 0.86 -9.99 -4.32
CA VAL A 154 -0.61 -9.94 -4.48
C VAL A 154 -1.16 -8.57 -4.07
N PHE A 155 -0.65 -7.99 -2.99
CA PHE A 155 -1.02 -6.63 -2.56
C PHE A 155 -0.58 -5.57 -3.57
N LEU A 156 0.66 -5.67 -4.08
CA LEU A 156 1.17 -4.79 -5.12
C LEU A 156 0.34 -4.89 -6.39
N LEU A 157 0.02 -6.10 -6.85
CA LEU A 157 -0.83 -6.30 -8.02
C LEU A 157 -2.22 -5.70 -7.81
N SER A 158 -2.83 -5.90 -6.64
CA SER A 158 -4.12 -5.32 -6.29
C SER A 158 -4.06 -3.79 -6.30
N ALA A 159 -3.00 -3.19 -5.75
CA ALA A 159 -2.79 -1.75 -5.76
C ALA A 159 -2.59 -1.21 -7.19
N LEU A 160 -1.85 -1.91 -8.05
CA LEU A 160 -1.65 -1.55 -9.46
C LEU A 160 -2.96 -1.63 -10.26
N ILE A 161 -3.76 -2.67 -10.06
CA ILE A 161 -5.09 -2.80 -10.69
C ILE A 161 -5.96 -1.59 -10.33
N ILE A 162 -5.98 -1.19 -9.06
CA ILE A 162 -6.75 -0.02 -8.60
C ILE A 162 -6.18 1.28 -9.17
N TYR A 163 -4.86 1.41 -9.25
CA TYR A 163 -4.19 2.60 -9.77
C TYR A 163 -4.46 2.82 -11.27
N PHE A 164 -4.41 1.76 -12.08
CA PHE A 164 -4.66 1.81 -13.51
C PHE A 164 -6.14 1.71 -13.90
N ALA A 165 -7.03 1.40 -12.95
CA ALA A 165 -8.46 1.31 -13.22
C ALA A 165 -9.03 2.67 -13.70
N PRO A 166 -9.64 2.73 -14.90
CA PRO A 166 -10.24 3.95 -15.42
C PRO A 166 -11.60 4.26 -14.76
N SER A 167 -12.24 3.28 -14.11
CA SER A 167 -13.64 3.31 -13.69
C SER A 167 -13.74 3.28 -12.16
N TYR A 168 -14.27 4.34 -11.57
CA TYR A 168 -14.55 4.44 -10.13
C TYR A 168 -16.05 4.62 -9.86
N ARG A 169 -16.83 3.70 -10.43
CA ARG A 169 -18.29 3.69 -10.34
C ARG A 169 -18.83 3.69 -8.89
N PHE A 170 -18.06 3.10 -7.97
CA PHE A 170 -18.39 3.02 -6.53
C PHE A 170 -17.49 3.94 -5.68
N ALA A 171 -17.25 5.18 -6.13
CA ALA A 171 -16.67 6.22 -5.28
C ALA A 171 -17.76 7.12 -4.71
N LEU A 172 -17.75 7.33 -3.40
CA LEU A 172 -18.69 8.24 -2.74
C LEU A 172 -18.41 9.71 -3.10
N GLY A 173 -17.19 10.00 -3.60
CA GLY A 173 -16.63 11.36 -3.70
C GLY A 173 -16.68 12.05 -5.05
N ARG A 174 -17.74 11.91 -5.86
CA ARG A 174 -18.02 12.90 -6.94
C ARG A 174 -19.48 12.91 -7.38
N ARG A 175 -20.30 13.62 -6.61
CA ARG A 175 -21.61 14.12 -7.05
C ARG A 175 -21.47 15.64 -7.15
N ASN A 176 -21.14 16.15 -8.34
CA ASN A 176 -21.36 17.54 -8.73
C ASN A 176 -21.58 17.56 -10.23
#